data_AF-A0A1A9AJW4-F1
#
_entry.id   AF-A0A1A9AJW4-F1
#
_cell.length_a   1.000
_cell.length_b   1.000
_cell.length_c   1.000
_cell.angle_alpha   90.00
_cell.angle_beta   90.00
_cell.angle_gamma   90.00
#
_symmetry.space_group_name_H-M   'P 1'
#
loop_
_entity.id
_entity.type
_entity.pdbx_description
1 polymer ?
#
loop_
_entity_poly.entity_id
_entity_poly.type
_entity_poly.pdbx_seq_one_letter_code
_entity_poly.pdbx_strand_id
1 'polypeptide(L)'
;MNYIFIKWKKQYQNNEKILTNLSKYKLYNKFNEEHGDTLQYSNYCNDMEYLERWYTDILEVCYMFAKNLIYLHEILKEEEDNDERCRYFNFWITDHVKKKLKTEWNDHRYITSILSGFYGVENLIRASTHNNNCHFDYKSNVDLDLWKERKDLHDYIRNYDYINGRINSNGEFCTLYSKYFVYIKRIHDKYKSDCCNGSSNKCPHLIDLNYFCNNDSLFNKVKCDEKKGISETSSGGERSQSMEGHDGSGKSHAVPSSLPQDDQNGTGDIIINNTDYYAKLGFTTFGDLIRSKVLKKGINVNLDEYSQNLMTHELNHGDENIYSDGYNVTYQPS
;
A
#
# COMPACT_ATOMS: atom_id res chain seq x y z
N MET A 1 25.73 -5.40 -1.13
CA MET A 1 24.54 -4.52 -1.29
C MET A 1 23.29 -5.26 -1.77
N ASN A 2 23.37 -6.22 -2.71
CA ASN A 2 22.17 -6.88 -3.27
C ASN A 2 21.31 -7.69 -2.28
N TYR A 3 21.90 -8.41 -1.33
CA TYR A 3 21.14 -9.30 -0.45
C TYR A 3 20.19 -8.57 0.52
N ILE A 4 20.65 -7.48 1.13
CA ILE A 4 19.84 -6.64 2.05
C ILE A 4 18.67 -6.01 1.29
N PHE A 5 18.93 -5.52 0.08
CA PHE A 5 17.92 -4.92 -0.79
C PHE A 5 16.82 -5.92 -1.20
N ILE A 6 17.21 -7.14 -1.58
CA ILE A 6 16.26 -8.22 -1.94
C ILE A 6 15.39 -8.61 -0.75
N LYS A 7 15.99 -8.79 0.43
CA LYS A 7 15.26 -9.15 1.66
C LYS A 7 14.24 -8.06 2.03
N TRP A 8 14.65 -6.80 1.95
CA TRP A 8 13.78 -5.65 2.22
C TRP A 8 12.62 -5.55 1.22
N LYS A 9 12.91 -5.72 -0.08
CA LYS A 9 11.90 -5.69 -1.15
C LYS A 9 10.84 -6.79 -0.99
N LYS A 10 11.28 -8.01 -0.69
CA LYS A 10 10.38 -9.16 -0.46
C LYS A 10 9.51 -8.96 0.79
N GLN A 11 10.07 -8.39 1.84
CA GLN A 11 9.33 -8.08 3.06
C GLN A 11 8.30 -6.96 2.84
N TYR A 12 8.68 -5.87 2.17
CA TYR A 12 7.78 -4.78 1.81
C TYR A 12 6.58 -5.27 0.99
N GLN A 13 6.82 -6.14 0.00
CA GLN A 13 5.76 -6.75 -0.80
C GLN A 13 4.77 -7.60 0.02
N ASN A 14 5.24 -8.30 1.06
CA ASN A 14 4.36 -9.09 1.93
C ASN A 14 3.49 -8.21 2.83
N ASN A 15 4.05 -7.13 3.40
CA ASN A 15 3.30 -6.17 4.21
C ASN A 15 2.19 -5.51 3.39
N GLU A 16 2.53 -5.04 2.19
CA GLU A 16 1.57 -4.44 1.26
C GLU A 16 0.41 -5.39 1.00
N LYS A 17 0.63 -6.67 0.67
CA LYS A 17 -0.45 -7.63 0.41
C LYS A 17 -1.44 -7.81 1.57
N ILE A 18 -0.97 -7.79 2.82
CA ILE A 18 -1.84 -7.96 4.00
C ILE A 18 -2.67 -6.70 4.24
N LEU A 19 -2.04 -5.52 4.12
CA LEU A 19 -2.64 -4.22 4.42
C LEU A 19 -3.44 -3.63 3.25
N THR A 20 -3.17 -4.10 2.03
CA THR A 20 -3.85 -3.64 0.81
C THR A 20 -5.36 -3.81 0.97
N ASN A 21 -6.09 -2.76 0.59
CA ASN A 21 -7.54 -2.64 0.69
C ASN A 21 -8.13 -2.47 2.10
N LEU A 22 -7.32 -2.37 3.17
CA LEU A 22 -7.84 -2.06 4.49
C LEU A 22 -8.16 -0.56 4.61
N SER A 23 -9.28 -0.23 5.26
CA SER A 23 -9.82 1.14 5.35
C SER A 23 -8.83 2.10 6.00
N LYS A 24 -8.25 1.71 7.14
CA LYS A 24 -7.26 2.50 7.87
C LYS A 24 -5.95 2.66 7.09
N TYR A 25 -5.51 1.66 6.33
CA TYR A 25 -4.33 1.79 5.46
C TYR A 25 -4.58 2.71 4.26
N LYS A 26 -5.81 2.73 3.73
CA LYS A 26 -6.19 3.59 2.58
C LYS A 26 -6.22 5.09 2.91
N LEU A 27 -6.25 5.48 4.20
CA LEU A 27 -6.23 6.89 4.60
C LEU A 27 -5.03 7.66 4.03
N TYR A 28 -3.87 7.02 3.90
CA TYR A 28 -2.68 7.65 3.33
C TYR A 28 -2.88 8.13 1.88
N ASN A 29 -3.79 7.52 1.12
CA ASN A 29 -4.02 7.90 -0.27
C ASN A 29 -4.62 9.30 -0.39
N LYS A 30 -5.39 9.73 0.61
CA LYS A 30 -6.06 11.03 0.63
C LYS A 30 -5.09 12.20 0.60
N PHE A 31 -3.91 12.04 1.19
CA PHE A 31 -2.85 13.04 1.14
C PHE A 31 -2.24 13.22 -0.26
N ASN A 32 -2.44 12.26 -1.17
CA ASN A 32 -1.96 12.34 -2.54
C ASN A 32 -3.04 12.87 -3.50
N GLU A 33 -4.26 13.14 -3.01
CA GLU A 33 -5.33 13.69 -3.85
C GLU A 33 -5.02 15.17 -4.18
N GLU A 34 -5.19 15.52 -5.45
CA GLU A 34 -5.07 16.90 -5.91
C GLU A 34 -6.22 17.73 -5.31
N HIS A 35 -5.87 18.80 -4.63
CA HIS A 35 -6.85 19.74 -4.04
C HIS A 35 -6.40 21.15 -4.38
N GLY A 36 -6.97 21.69 -5.45
CA GLY A 36 -6.72 23.06 -5.91
C GLY A 36 -5.27 23.32 -6.32
N ASP A 37 -4.96 24.60 -6.53
CA ASP A 37 -3.61 25.06 -6.87
C ASP A 37 -2.71 25.03 -5.63
N THR A 38 -1.74 24.13 -5.61
CA THR A 38 -0.78 24.00 -4.50
C THR A 38 0.20 25.18 -4.45
N LEU A 39 0.33 25.97 -5.53
CA LEU A 39 1.22 27.13 -5.58
C LEU A 39 0.83 28.22 -4.56
N GLN A 40 -0.42 28.26 -4.10
CA GLN A 40 -0.84 29.21 -3.07
C GLN A 40 -0.11 29.01 -1.72
N TYR A 41 0.48 27.83 -1.50
CA TYR A 41 1.27 27.52 -0.30
C TYR A 41 2.78 27.72 -0.49
N SER A 42 3.20 28.21 -1.67
CA SER A 42 4.61 28.37 -2.02
C SER A 42 5.41 29.20 -1.02
N ASN A 43 4.79 30.26 -0.49
CA ASN A 43 5.42 31.15 0.49
C ASN A 43 5.93 30.42 1.75
N TYR A 44 5.35 29.28 2.13
CA TYR A 44 5.82 28.51 3.28
C TYR A 44 7.08 27.68 2.97
N CYS A 45 7.45 27.55 1.70
CA CYS A 45 8.46 26.63 1.19
C CYS A 45 9.72 27.34 0.65
N ASN A 46 9.78 28.67 0.72
CA ASN A 46 10.90 29.47 0.20
C ASN A 46 12.26 29.00 0.75
N ASP A 47 12.32 28.64 2.05
CA ASP A 47 13.54 28.16 2.70
C ASP A 47 14.02 26.80 2.15
N MET A 48 13.20 26.10 1.37
CA MET A 48 13.54 24.83 0.73
C MET A 48 13.96 24.98 -0.75
N GLU A 49 13.85 26.16 -1.36
CA GLU A 49 14.17 26.38 -2.80
C GLU A 49 15.59 25.93 -3.17
N TYR A 50 16.56 26.16 -2.28
CA TYR A 50 17.95 25.77 -2.54
C TYR A 50 18.12 24.26 -2.76
N LEU A 51 17.21 23.43 -2.25
CA LEU A 51 17.23 21.97 -2.38
C LEU A 51 16.86 21.49 -3.79
N GLU A 52 16.21 22.32 -4.61
CA GLU A 52 15.84 21.96 -6.00
C GLU A 52 17.04 21.58 -6.86
N ARG A 53 18.23 22.06 -6.49
CA ARG A 53 19.50 21.71 -7.13
C ARG A 53 19.81 20.21 -7.08
N TRP A 54 19.27 19.51 -6.08
CA TRP A 54 19.46 18.06 -5.88
C TRP A 54 18.16 17.28 -6.07
N TYR A 55 17.01 17.93 -5.88
CA TYR A 55 15.69 17.30 -5.83
C TYR A 55 14.70 18.16 -6.62
N THR A 56 14.57 17.90 -7.92
CA THR A 56 13.85 18.78 -8.87
C THR A 56 12.39 19.08 -8.52
N ASP A 57 11.75 18.22 -7.73
CA ASP A 57 10.34 18.27 -7.34
C ASP A 57 10.17 18.45 -5.82
N ILE A 58 11.22 18.85 -5.09
CA ILE A 58 11.12 19.07 -3.63
C ILE A 58 10.13 20.16 -3.26
N LEU A 59 10.02 21.21 -4.06
CA LEU A 59 9.06 22.28 -3.82
C LEU A 59 7.62 21.77 -3.98
N GLU A 60 7.35 20.92 -4.98
CA GLU A 60 6.04 20.28 -5.13
C GLU A 60 5.68 19.46 -3.89
N VAL A 61 6.62 18.64 -3.39
CA VAL A 61 6.44 17.88 -2.14
C VAL A 61 6.23 18.81 -0.95
N CYS A 62 6.92 19.96 -0.90
CA CYS A 62 6.74 20.96 0.15
C CYS A 62 5.35 21.60 0.10
N TYR A 63 4.86 21.94 -1.09
CA TYR A 63 3.51 22.51 -1.24
C TYR A 63 2.45 21.49 -0.83
N MET A 64 2.64 20.21 -1.15
CA MET A 64 1.77 19.12 -0.68
C MET A 64 1.81 19.01 0.84
N PHE A 65 3.00 19.05 1.46
CA PHE A 65 3.16 19.04 2.92
C PHE A 65 2.39 20.20 3.57
N ALA A 66 2.60 21.42 3.08
CA ALA A 66 1.94 22.63 3.60
C ALA A 66 0.41 22.55 3.47
N LYS A 67 -0.10 22.20 2.29
CA LYS A 67 -1.52 21.99 2.04
C LYS A 67 -2.10 20.95 2.98
N ASN A 68 -1.49 19.77 3.03
CA ASN A 68 -2.00 18.64 3.80
C ASN A 68 -1.99 18.92 5.29
N LEU A 69 -1.03 19.71 5.78
CA LEU A 69 -1.02 20.16 7.16
C LEU A 69 -2.18 21.14 7.41
N ILE A 70 -2.34 22.17 6.57
CA ILE A 70 -3.39 23.19 6.73
C ILE A 70 -4.80 22.58 6.69
N TYR A 71 -5.04 21.65 5.77
CA TYR A 71 -6.34 21.00 5.56
C TYR A 71 -6.44 19.60 6.18
N LEU A 72 -5.63 19.33 7.20
CA LEU A 72 -5.53 17.99 7.79
C LEU A 72 -6.90 17.48 8.30
N HIS A 73 -7.68 18.37 8.91
CA HIS A 73 -9.01 18.05 9.45
C HIS A 73 -9.99 17.69 8.33
N GLU A 74 -9.93 18.40 7.21
CA GLU A 74 -10.82 18.21 6.07
C GLU A 74 -10.46 16.96 5.26
N ILE A 75 -9.17 16.72 5.03
CA ILE A 75 -8.66 15.56 4.29
C ILE A 75 -9.03 14.27 5.02
N LEU A 76 -8.79 14.22 6.33
CA LEU A 76 -9.08 13.06 7.17
C LEU A 76 -10.33 13.26 8.05
N LYS A 77 -11.39 13.82 7.47
CA LYS A 77 -12.63 14.15 8.20
C LYS A 77 -13.29 12.96 8.91
N GLU A 78 -13.11 11.74 8.39
CA GLU A 78 -13.64 10.51 8.97
C GLU A 78 -12.83 9.97 10.15
N GLU A 79 -11.62 10.47 10.39
CA GLU A 79 -10.86 10.15 11.60
C GLU A 79 -11.20 11.22 12.63
N GLU A 80 -11.85 10.86 13.74
CA GLU A 80 -12.31 11.87 14.73
C GLU A 80 -11.18 12.37 15.63
N ASP A 81 -10.15 11.54 15.82
CA ASP A 81 -9.00 11.83 16.67
C ASP A 81 -7.98 12.70 15.93
N ASN A 82 -7.79 13.94 16.40
CA ASN A 82 -6.82 14.88 15.82
C ASN A 82 -5.36 14.40 15.97
N ASP A 83 -5.02 13.72 17.07
CA ASP A 83 -3.68 13.17 17.25
C ASP A 83 -3.46 12.03 16.25
N GLU A 84 -4.50 11.26 15.97
CA GLU A 84 -4.45 10.19 14.97
C GLU A 84 -4.24 10.74 13.57
N ARG A 85 -4.99 11.79 13.18
CA ARG A 85 -4.74 12.50 11.91
C ARG A 85 -3.30 12.95 11.80
N CYS A 86 -2.75 13.51 12.89
CA CYS A 86 -1.37 13.99 12.91
C CYS A 86 -0.34 12.86 12.77
N ARG A 87 -0.59 11.69 13.37
CA ARG A 87 0.25 10.48 13.18
C ARG A 87 0.24 10.05 11.72
N TYR A 88 -0.94 9.96 11.10
CA TYR A 88 -1.08 9.64 9.68
C TYR A 88 -0.31 10.62 8.79
N PHE A 89 -0.41 11.92 9.06
CA PHE A 89 0.33 12.94 8.34
C PHE A 89 1.85 12.76 8.44
N ASN A 90 2.38 12.57 9.66
CA ASN A 90 3.81 12.35 9.90
C ASN A 90 4.33 11.08 9.19
N PHE A 91 3.56 9.98 9.27
CA PHE A 91 3.92 8.74 8.59
C PHE A 91 3.82 8.86 7.06
N TRP A 92 2.85 9.61 6.55
CA TRP A 92 2.71 9.87 5.12
C TRP A 92 3.93 10.60 4.56
N ILE A 93 4.30 11.76 5.11
CA ILE A 93 5.37 12.57 4.54
C ILE A 93 6.71 11.84 4.60
N THR A 94 7.01 11.15 5.69
CA THR A 94 8.27 10.42 5.85
C THR A 94 8.35 9.20 4.92
N ASP A 95 7.25 8.48 4.72
CA ASP A 95 7.17 7.40 3.73
C ASP A 95 7.24 7.94 2.28
N HIS A 96 6.62 9.09 2.01
CA HIS A 96 6.66 9.75 0.71
C HIS A 96 8.09 10.16 0.32
N VAL A 97 8.79 10.87 1.21
CA VAL A 97 10.21 11.23 1.03
C VAL A 97 11.07 9.99 0.84
N LYS A 98 10.85 8.94 1.63
CA LYS A 98 11.57 7.67 1.49
C LYS A 98 11.36 7.02 0.12
N LYS A 99 10.15 7.12 -0.44
CA LYS A 99 9.85 6.62 -1.80
C LYS A 99 10.56 7.46 -2.84
N LYS A 100 10.50 8.79 -2.75
CA LYS A 100 11.22 9.71 -3.65
C LYS A 100 12.72 9.43 -3.68
N LEU A 101 13.38 9.21 -2.54
CA LEU A 101 14.79 8.81 -2.45
C LEU A 101 15.12 7.50 -3.16
N LYS A 102 14.16 6.59 -3.29
CA LYS A 102 14.37 5.30 -3.96
C LYS A 102 14.16 5.36 -5.46
N THR A 103 13.34 6.30 -5.94
CA THR A 103 12.87 6.34 -7.33
C THR A 103 13.48 7.49 -8.12
N GLU A 104 13.60 8.65 -7.51
CA GLU A 104 13.84 9.93 -8.19
C GLU A 104 15.06 10.66 -7.61
N TRP A 105 15.17 10.71 -6.28
CA TRP A 105 16.20 11.46 -5.55
C TRP A 105 17.39 10.57 -5.21
N ASN A 106 18.27 10.36 -6.19
CA ASN A 106 19.42 9.45 -6.06
C ASN A 106 20.51 9.94 -5.06
N ASP A 107 20.43 11.17 -4.56
CA ASP A 107 21.37 11.74 -3.60
C ASP A 107 20.78 11.76 -2.18
N HIS A 108 21.37 11.01 -1.27
CA HIS A 108 20.89 10.92 0.12
C HIS A 108 21.55 11.94 1.07
N ARG A 109 22.45 12.81 0.59
CA ARG A 109 23.23 13.71 1.45
C ARG A 109 22.40 14.75 2.20
N TYR A 110 21.30 15.19 1.62
CA TYR A 110 20.50 16.30 2.15
C TYR A 110 19.16 15.84 2.76
N ILE A 111 19.04 14.56 3.14
CA ILE A 111 17.83 14.05 3.81
C ILE A 111 17.55 14.83 5.11
N THR A 112 18.58 15.08 5.93
CA THR A 112 18.43 15.86 7.15
C THR A 112 17.95 17.28 6.87
N SER A 113 18.42 17.89 5.77
CA SER A 113 18.00 19.21 5.31
C SER A 113 16.54 19.22 4.82
N ILE A 114 16.11 18.19 4.09
CA ILE A 114 14.72 18.02 3.67
C ILE A 114 13.80 17.96 4.90
N LEU A 115 14.12 17.09 5.86
CA LEU A 115 13.30 16.91 7.06
C LEU A 115 13.30 18.17 7.95
N SER A 116 14.44 18.84 8.09
CA SER A 116 14.51 20.14 8.78
C SER A 116 13.72 21.22 8.05
N GLY A 117 13.65 21.17 6.72
CA GLY A 117 12.84 22.07 5.90
C GLY A 117 11.36 21.92 6.20
N PHE A 118 10.83 20.69 6.23
CA PHE A 118 9.44 20.45 6.63
C PHE A 118 9.12 20.93 8.05
N TYR A 119 10.06 20.78 8.98
CA TYR A 119 9.94 21.35 10.33
C TYR A 119 9.87 22.89 10.29
N GLY A 120 10.62 23.55 9.42
CA GLY A 120 10.52 24.99 9.18
C GLY A 120 9.15 25.40 8.63
N VAL A 121 8.66 24.67 7.62
CA VAL A 121 7.34 24.87 6.99
C VAL A 121 6.21 24.78 8.02
N GLU A 122 6.21 23.74 8.87
CA GLU A 122 5.25 23.57 9.95
C GLU A 122 5.26 24.75 10.93
N ASN A 123 6.44 25.22 11.33
CA ASN A 123 6.56 26.39 12.20
C ASN A 123 6.01 27.67 11.58
N LEU A 124 6.24 27.90 10.28
CA LEU A 124 5.68 29.05 9.56
C LEU A 124 4.15 28.99 9.47
N ILE A 125 3.59 27.81 9.18
CA ILE A 125 2.13 27.60 9.13
C ILE A 125 1.50 27.83 10.51
N ARG A 126 2.12 27.34 11.58
CA ARG A 126 1.64 27.55 12.95
C ARG A 126 1.67 29.02 13.37
N ALA A 127 2.67 29.77 12.89
CA ALA A 127 2.73 31.21 13.13
C ALA A 127 1.60 31.96 12.40
N SER A 128 1.13 31.47 11.25
CA SER A 128 0.06 32.09 10.45
C SER A 128 -1.35 31.58 10.77
N THR A 129 -1.48 30.36 11.31
CA THR A 129 -2.76 29.70 11.61
C THR A 129 -2.80 29.24 13.06
N HIS A 130 -3.76 29.76 13.85
CA HIS A 130 -3.83 29.50 15.30
C HIS A 130 -4.52 28.17 15.68
N ASN A 131 -4.93 27.34 14.71
CA ASN A 131 -5.86 26.23 14.95
C ASN A 131 -5.31 24.82 14.64
N ASN A 132 -4.04 24.67 14.25
CA ASN A 132 -3.46 23.36 13.97
C ASN A 132 -2.47 22.94 15.07
N ASN A 133 -2.83 21.91 15.84
CA ASN A 133 -2.00 21.33 16.89
C ASN A 133 -1.13 20.15 16.40
N CYS A 134 -1.16 19.85 15.09
CA CYS A 134 -0.33 18.79 14.54
C CYS A 134 1.11 19.26 14.33
N HIS A 135 2.03 18.61 15.04
CA HIS A 135 3.46 18.87 14.92
C HIS A 135 4.15 17.83 14.03
N PHE A 136 5.14 18.28 13.27
CA PHE A 136 6.06 17.38 12.57
C PHE A 136 7.19 16.95 13.51
N ASP A 137 7.27 15.66 13.83
CA ASP A 137 8.20 15.10 14.84
C ASP A 137 9.64 14.96 14.32
N TYR A 138 10.26 16.08 13.98
CA TYR A 138 11.62 16.09 13.47
C TYR A 138 12.67 15.87 14.56
N LYS A 139 13.56 14.89 14.34
CA LYS A 139 14.80 14.72 15.09
C LYS A 139 15.95 14.35 14.16
N SER A 140 17.08 15.04 14.26
CA SER A 140 18.23 14.86 13.36
C SER A 140 18.87 13.46 13.41
N ASN A 141 18.73 12.76 14.53
CA ASN A 141 19.23 11.39 14.77
C ASN A 141 18.21 10.29 14.43
N VAL A 142 17.04 10.66 13.90
CA VAL A 142 15.98 9.72 13.47
C VAL A 142 15.98 9.67 11.95
N ASP A 143 16.34 8.51 11.40
CA ASP A 143 16.34 8.28 9.95
C ASP A 143 14.97 7.81 9.43
N LEU A 144 14.84 7.76 8.10
CA LEU A 144 13.64 7.31 7.41
C LEU A 144 13.38 5.80 7.52
N ASP A 145 14.35 4.98 7.95
CA ASP A 145 14.13 3.56 8.22
C ASP A 145 13.41 3.38 9.55
N LEU A 146 13.79 4.14 10.58
CA LEU A 146 13.10 4.15 11.87
C LEU A 146 11.66 4.69 11.76
N TRP A 147 11.46 5.74 10.96
CA TRP A 147 10.11 6.21 10.62
C TRP A 147 9.25 5.14 9.96
N LYS A 148 9.84 4.37 9.04
CA LYS A 148 9.14 3.24 8.43
C LYS A 148 8.78 2.16 9.44
N GLU A 149 9.69 1.78 10.35
CA GLU A 149 9.40 0.79 11.39
C GLU A 149 8.22 1.24 12.27
N ARG A 150 8.16 2.53 12.63
CA ARG A 150 7.02 3.09 13.39
C ARG A 150 5.72 3.09 12.59
N LYS A 151 5.78 3.46 11.32
CA LYS A 151 4.62 3.38 10.43
C LYS A 151 4.11 1.95 10.34
N ASP A 152 4.98 0.96 10.14
CA ASP A 152 4.60 -0.45 10.07
C ASP A 152 3.93 -0.93 11.38
N LEU A 153 4.39 -0.45 12.55
CA LEU A 153 3.75 -0.71 13.85
C LEU A 153 2.37 -0.06 13.95
N HIS A 154 2.26 1.21 13.57
CA HIS A 154 1.00 1.95 13.54
C HIS A 154 -0.02 1.24 12.64
N ASP A 155 0.38 0.92 11.41
CA ASP A 155 -0.47 0.26 10.42
C ASP A 155 -0.92 -1.12 10.93
N TYR A 156 -0.04 -1.88 11.58
CA TYR A 156 -0.41 -3.16 12.20
C TYR A 156 -1.47 -2.99 13.28
N ILE A 157 -1.27 -2.07 14.22
CA ILE A 157 -2.18 -1.84 15.35
C ILE A 157 -3.54 -1.35 14.85
N ARG A 158 -3.56 -0.34 13.97
CA ARG A 158 -4.80 0.26 13.46
C ARG A 158 -5.60 -0.66 12.55
N ASN A 159 -4.95 -1.67 11.95
CA ASN A 159 -5.61 -2.64 11.09
C ASN A 159 -5.76 -4.02 11.76
N TYR A 160 -5.45 -4.16 13.05
CA TYR A 160 -5.34 -5.46 13.72
C TYR A 160 -6.61 -6.30 13.58
N ASP A 161 -7.79 -5.72 13.84
CA ASP A 161 -9.06 -6.45 13.80
C ASP A 161 -9.37 -7.00 12.40
N TYR A 162 -9.08 -6.22 11.36
CA TYR A 162 -9.25 -6.64 9.96
C TYR A 162 -8.24 -7.71 9.57
N ILE A 163 -6.98 -7.58 10.00
CA ILE A 163 -5.95 -8.60 9.80
C ILE A 163 -6.41 -9.90 10.45
N ASN A 164 -6.86 -9.84 11.71
CA ASN A 164 -7.34 -10.99 12.47
C ASN A 164 -8.53 -11.70 11.79
N GLY A 165 -9.43 -10.94 11.16
CA GLY A 165 -10.51 -11.49 10.33
C GLY A 165 -10.01 -12.18 9.05
N ARG A 166 -9.01 -11.60 8.37
CA ARG A 166 -8.49 -12.11 7.08
C ARG A 166 -7.61 -13.34 7.21
N ILE A 167 -6.80 -13.47 8.26
CA ILE A 167 -5.80 -14.56 8.35
C ILE A 167 -6.42 -15.97 8.37
N ASN A 168 -7.70 -16.07 8.71
CA ASN A 168 -8.44 -17.33 8.76
C ASN A 168 -9.22 -17.63 7.47
N SER A 169 -9.15 -16.77 6.45
CA SER A 169 -9.89 -16.97 5.19
C SER A 169 -9.18 -17.93 4.22
N ASN A 170 -7.85 -17.96 4.21
CA ASN A 170 -7.01 -18.78 3.32
C ASN A 170 -5.65 -19.06 3.97
N GLY A 171 -5.11 -20.26 3.80
CA GLY A 171 -3.77 -20.66 4.26
C GLY A 171 -2.63 -19.81 3.71
N GLU A 172 -2.77 -19.24 2.51
CA GLU A 172 -1.79 -18.28 1.98
C GLU A 172 -1.72 -17.01 2.84
N PHE A 173 -2.86 -16.45 3.25
CA PHE A 173 -2.90 -15.29 4.14
C PHE A 173 -2.31 -15.62 5.52
N CYS A 174 -2.54 -16.83 6.02
CA CYS A 174 -1.91 -17.28 7.26
C CYS A 174 -0.37 -17.32 7.12
N THR A 175 0.15 -17.86 6.02
CA THR A 175 1.59 -17.92 5.75
C THR A 175 2.22 -16.52 5.62
N LEU A 176 1.54 -15.61 4.93
CA LEU A 176 1.96 -14.21 4.81
C LEU A 176 1.98 -13.52 6.19
N TYR A 177 0.92 -13.69 6.97
CA TYR A 177 0.82 -13.17 8.32
C TYR A 177 1.90 -13.72 9.24
N SER A 178 2.17 -15.02 9.21
CA SER A 178 3.26 -15.66 9.97
C SER A 178 4.59 -14.91 9.77
N LYS A 179 4.94 -14.56 8.53
CA LYS A 179 6.17 -13.81 8.21
C LYS A 179 6.08 -12.35 8.64
N TYR A 180 4.95 -11.69 8.39
CA TYR A 180 4.73 -10.30 8.76
C TYR A 180 4.77 -10.10 10.28
N PHE A 181 4.13 -10.99 11.04
CA PHE A 181 4.10 -10.95 12.50
C PHE A 181 5.50 -11.06 13.12
N VAL A 182 6.37 -11.94 12.61
CA VAL A 182 7.77 -12.03 13.09
C VAL A 182 8.49 -10.71 12.92
N TYR A 183 8.29 -10.03 11.80
CA TYR A 183 8.86 -8.71 11.57
C TYR A 183 8.29 -7.66 12.54
N ILE A 184 6.97 -7.58 12.64
CA ILE A 184 6.26 -6.62 13.51
C ILE A 184 6.64 -6.79 14.97
N LYS A 185 6.71 -8.04 15.47
CA LYS A 185 7.11 -8.32 16.84
C LYS A 185 8.54 -7.85 17.12
N ARG A 186 9.48 -8.11 16.20
CA ARG A 186 10.87 -7.66 16.35
C ARG A 186 10.99 -6.13 16.45
N ILE A 187 10.25 -5.38 15.63
CA ILE A 187 10.31 -3.91 15.66
C ILE A 187 9.56 -3.35 16.88
N HIS A 188 8.52 -4.03 17.37
CA HIS A 188 7.83 -3.70 18.62
C HIS A 188 8.74 -3.88 19.83
N ASP A 189 9.40 -5.04 19.96
CA ASP A 189 10.33 -5.33 21.06
C ASP A 189 11.47 -4.30 21.10
N LYS A 190 12.01 -3.93 19.93
CA LYS A 190 13.02 -2.87 19.78
C LYS A 190 12.47 -1.52 20.26
N TYR A 191 11.28 -1.11 19.83
CA TYR A 191 10.65 0.13 20.27
C TYR A 191 10.43 0.14 21.79
N LYS A 192 9.95 -0.97 22.38
CA LYS A 192 9.76 -1.08 23.83
C LYS A 192 11.05 -0.89 24.60
N SER A 193 12.11 -1.54 24.16
CA SER A 193 13.44 -1.39 24.76
C SER A 193 13.93 0.06 24.70
N ASP A 194 13.81 0.70 23.54
CA ASP A 194 14.36 2.04 23.32
C ASP A 194 13.53 3.15 23.99
N CYS A 195 12.19 3.03 23.99
CA CYS A 195 11.27 4.15 24.26
C CYS A 195 10.21 3.92 25.31
N CYS A 196 9.86 2.67 25.64
CA CYS A 196 8.88 2.40 26.71
C CYS A 196 9.59 2.19 28.05
N ASN A 197 10.72 1.48 28.02
CA ASN A 197 11.54 1.17 29.18
C ASN A 197 12.83 2.00 29.21
N GLY A 198 13.16 2.62 28.08
CA GLY A 198 14.36 3.42 27.88
C GLY A 198 14.03 4.89 27.64
N SER A 199 15.07 5.72 27.63
CA SER A 199 14.99 7.14 27.31
C SER A 199 15.88 7.46 26.11
N SER A 200 15.80 6.64 25.06
CA SER A 200 16.61 6.82 23.86
C SER A 200 16.33 8.18 23.22
N ASN A 201 17.37 8.88 22.78
CA ASN A 201 17.21 10.13 22.04
C ASN A 201 16.46 9.94 20.70
N LYS A 202 16.28 8.69 20.26
CA LYS A 202 15.51 8.34 19.07
C LYS A 202 14.01 8.42 19.30
N CYS A 203 13.51 8.38 20.53
CA CYS A 203 12.08 8.32 20.81
C CYS A 203 11.32 9.56 20.30
N PRO A 204 10.06 9.40 19.86
CA PRO A 204 9.25 10.54 19.42
C PRO A 204 9.07 11.56 20.56
N HIS A 205 8.88 12.83 20.22
CA HIS A 205 8.68 13.88 21.21
C HIS A 205 7.50 14.81 20.92
N LEU A 206 7.18 15.04 19.64
CA LEU A 206 6.09 15.93 19.24
C LEU A 206 4.81 15.20 18.83
N ILE A 207 4.90 13.89 18.59
CA ILE A 207 3.73 13.02 18.37
C ILE A 207 3.64 11.98 19.49
N ASP A 208 2.43 11.72 19.97
CA ASP A 208 2.19 10.66 20.94
C ASP A 208 2.22 9.29 20.24
N LEU A 209 3.20 8.46 20.59
CA LEU A 209 3.26 7.04 20.20
C LEU A 209 3.32 6.12 21.43
N ASN A 210 2.89 6.58 22.60
CA ASN A 210 2.95 5.80 23.84
C ASN A 210 2.07 4.55 23.81
N TYR A 211 1.01 4.56 23.01
CA TYR A 211 0.17 3.38 22.82
C TYR A 211 0.93 2.17 22.24
N PHE A 212 2.09 2.35 21.60
CA PHE A 212 2.97 1.23 21.24
C PHE A 212 3.45 0.44 22.47
N CYS A 213 3.55 1.08 23.63
CA CYS A 213 3.97 0.46 24.89
C CYS A 213 2.86 -0.34 25.58
N ASN A 214 1.60 0.03 25.36
CA ASN A 214 0.46 -0.45 26.15
C ASN A 214 -0.36 -1.56 25.46
N ASN A 215 -0.05 -1.88 24.20
CA ASN A 215 -0.83 -2.81 23.36
C ASN A 215 -0.22 -4.21 23.27
N ASP A 216 0.38 -4.73 24.35
CA ASP A 216 1.09 -6.02 24.36
C ASP A 216 0.22 -7.21 23.90
N SER A 217 -1.08 -7.15 24.15
CA SER A 217 -2.04 -8.17 23.71
C SER A 217 -2.08 -8.36 22.19
N LEU A 218 -1.89 -7.28 21.42
CA LEU A 218 -1.87 -7.30 19.95
C LEU A 218 -0.61 -7.97 19.40
N PHE A 219 0.44 -8.12 20.20
CA PHE A 219 1.71 -8.73 19.81
C PHE A 219 1.84 -10.19 20.28
N ASN A 220 0.69 -10.84 20.50
CA ASN A 220 0.56 -12.28 20.63
C ASN A 220 0.20 -12.88 19.27
N LYS A 221 0.96 -13.90 18.83
CA LYS A 221 0.73 -14.50 17.51
C LYS A 221 -0.65 -15.15 17.48
N VAL A 222 -1.50 -14.70 16.56
CA VAL A 222 -2.80 -15.36 16.34
C VAL A 222 -2.58 -16.70 15.65
N LYS A 223 -3.30 -17.72 16.10
CA LYS A 223 -3.29 -19.04 15.47
C LYS A 223 -4.14 -19.01 14.20
N CYS A 224 -3.60 -19.54 13.11
CA CYS A 224 -4.30 -19.77 11.86
C CYS A 224 -3.74 -21.05 11.21
N ASP A 225 -4.48 -21.61 10.24
CA ASP A 225 -4.09 -22.83 9.54
C ASP A 225 -3.51 -22.49 8.16
N GLU A 226 -2.21 -22.73 7.97
CA GLU A 226 -1.49 -22.51 6.72
C GLU A 226 -1.93 -23.47 5.59
N LYS A 227 -2.65 -24.56 5.92
CA LYS A 227 -3.13 -25.54 4.94
C LYS A 227 -4.58 -25.32 4.50
N LYS A 228 -5.26 -24.35 5.10
CA LYS A 228 -6.69 -24.10 4.85
C LYS A 228 -6.93 -23.67 3.40
N GLY A 229 -7.78 -24.42 2.68
CA GLY A 229 -8.14 -24.12 1.29
C GLY A 229 -7.19 -24.71 0.24
N ILE A 230 -6.18 -25.47 0.64
CA ILE A 230 -5.43 -26.34 -0.29
C ILE A 230 -6.32 -27.56 -0.54
N SER A 231 -7.14 -27.53 -1.59
CA SER A 231 -7.77 -28.74 -2.11
C SER A 231 -6.64 -29.67 -2.57
N GLU A 232 -6.34 -30.69 -1.77
CA GLU A 232 -5.65 -31.86 -2.28
C GLU A 232 -6.50 -32.38 -3.43
N THR A 233 -6.05 -32.15 -4.65
CA THR A 233 -6.51 -32.94 -5.78
C THR A 233 -5.99 -34.34 -5.50
N SER A 234 -6.78 -35.13 -4.79
CA SER A 234 -6.50 -36.54 -4.56
C SER A 234 -6.31 -37.16 -5.93
N SER A 235 -5.07 -37.54 -6.21
CA SER A 235 -4.70 -38.45 -7.28
C SER A 235 -5.39 -39.79 -7.05
N GLY A 236 -6.63 -39.90 -7.53
CA GLY A 236 -7.34 -41.17 -7.66
C GLY A 236 -7.05 -41.75 -9.04
N GLY A 237 -5.97 -42.51 -9.14
CA GLY A 237 -5.68 -43.32 -10.33
C GLY A 237 -6.61 -44.52 -10.47
N GLU A 238 -6.93 -44.81 -11.74
CA GLU A 238 -7.30 -46.09 -12.36
C GLU A 238 -8.76 -46.61 -12.33
N ARG A 239 -9.46 -46.30 -13.45
CA ARG A 239 -9.95 -47.22 -14.51
C ARG A 239 -10.86 -48.42 -14.14
N SER A 240 -12.12 -48.41 -14.59
CA SER A 240 -12.57 -48.98 -15.90
C SER A 240 -14.10 -49.18 -16.00
N GLN A 241 -14.66 -48.68 -17.11
CA GLN A 241 -15.74 -49.20 -17.98
C GLN A 241 -16.98 -49.92 -17.40
N SER A 242 -18.19 -49.41 -17.72
CA SER A 242 -19.09 -50.02 -18.73
C SER A 242 -20.35 -49.17 -18.99
N MET A 243 -20.98 -49.46 -20.12
CA MET A 243 -21.90 -48.68 -20.97
C MET A 243 -23.41 -48.79 -20.63
N GLU A 244 -24.19 -47.92 -21.31
CA GLU A 244 -25.63 -48.04 -21.69
C GLU A 244 -26.71 -47.88 -20.59
N GLY A 245 -27.82 -47.15 -20.78
CA GLY A 245 -28.34 -46.43 -21.93
C GLY A 245 -29.76 -45.88 -21.68
N HIS A 246 -30.19 -45.01 -22.60
CA HIS A 246 -31.55 -44.62 -23.00
C HIS A 246 -32.50 -43.80 -22.10
N ASP A 247 -32.75 -42.58 -22.62
CA ASP A 247 -34.03 -42.00 -23.06
C ASP A 247 -35.21 -41.79 -22.10
N GLY A 248 -35.82 -40.60 -22.25
CA GLY A 248 -37.14 -40.34 -21.70
C GLY A 248 -37.53 -38.86 -21.62
N SER A 249 -37.71 -38.22 -22.78
CA SER A 249 -38.34 -36.89 -22.94
C SER A 249 -39.72 -36.80 -22.25
N GLY A 250 -39.99 -35.69 -21.55
CA GLY A 250 -41.31 -35.38 -20.98
C GLY A 250 -41.51 -33.91 -20.64
N LYS A 251 -42.17 -33.19 -21.55
CA LYS A 251 -42.54 -31.77 -21.57
C LYS A 251 -43.17 -31.18 -20.29
N SER A 252 -42.67 -29.98 -19.97
CA SER A 252 -43.38 -28.68 -19.83
C SER A 252 -44.73 -28.61 -19.13
N HIS A 253 -44.82 -27.77 -18.08
CA HIS A 253 -45.89 -26.78 -17.94
C HIS A 253 -45.37 -25.53 -17.20
N ALA A 254 -45.57 -24.37 -17.82
CA ALA A 254 -45.41 -23.04 -17.25
C ALA A 254 -46.71 -22.28 -17.51
N VAL A 255 -47.34 -21.70 -16.48
CA VAL A 255 -48.23 -20.53 -16.50
C VAL A 255 -48.38 -19.97 -15.04
N PRO A 256 -48.88 -18.76 -14.75
CA PRO A 256 -48.06 -17.55 -14.60
C PRO A 256 -48.34 -16.72 -13.31
N SER A 257 -47.49 -15.71 -13.12
CA SER A 257 -47.72 -14.36 -12.53
C SER A 257 -48.45 -14.19 -11.19
N SER A 258 -47.77 -13.60 -10.21
CA SER A 258 -48.08 -12.26 -9.66
C SER A 258 -47.08 -11.83 -8.57
N LEU A 259 -46.57 -10.60 -8.69
CA LEU A 259 -45.92 -9.84 -7.61
C LEU A 259 -46.99 -9.37 -6.61
N PRO A 260 -46.63 -9.26 -5.32
CA PRO A 260 -46.66 -7.92 -4.72
C PRO A 260 -45.33 -7.54 -4.04
N GLN A 261 -45.04 -6.25 -4.04
CA GLN A 261 -44.02 -5.59 -3.24
C GLN A 261 -44.24 -5.84 -1.75
N ASP A 262 -43.17 -6.14 -1.02
CA ASP A 262 -42.93 -5.44 0.25
C ASP A 262 -41.43 -5.44 0.58
N ASP A 263 -41.01 -4.34 1.19
CA ASP A 263 -39.64 -3.98 1.51
C ASP A 263 -39.03 -4.90 2.59
N GLN A 264 -37.79 -5.35 2.38
CA GLN A 264 -36.78 -5.50 3.44
C GLN A 264 -35.40 -5.91 2.92
N ASN A 265 -34.44 -4.99 3.13
CA ASN A 265 -33.10 -5.23 3.68
C ASN A 265 -32.28 -6.40 3.11
N GLY A 266 -31.41 -6.10 2.14
CA GLY A 266 -30.33 -6.99 1.71
C GLY A 266 -29.17 -6.18 1.16
N THR A 267 -28.20 -5.83 2.02
CA THR A 267 -26.90 -5.34 1.56
C THR A 267 -26.11 -6.56 1.10
N GLY A 268 -26.36 -6.97 -0.15
CA GLY A 268 -25.58 -7.98 -0.84
C GLY A 268 -24.19 -7.47 -1.14
N ASP A 269 -23.19 -8.27 -0.79
CA ASP A 269 -21.79 -8.09 -1.16
C ASP A 269 -21.66 -7.95 -2.68
N ILE A 270 -21.42 -6.73 -3.15
CA ILE A 270 -20.95 -6.50 -4.52
C ILE A 270 -19.44 -6.74 -4.50
N ILE A 271 -19.06 -7.97 -4.88
CA ILE A 271 -17.69 -8.30 -5.26
C ILE A 271 -17.35 -7.50 -6.52
N ILE A 272 -16.70 -6.34 -6.34
CA ILE A 272 -16.11 -5.60 -7.45
C ILE A 272 -14.81 -6.33 -7.82
N ASN A 273 -14.84 -7.03 -8.95
CA ASN A 273 -13.68 -7.69 -9.54
C ASN A 273 -12.55 -6.67 -9.79
N ASN A 274 -11.35 -7.00 -9.29
CA ASN A 274 -10.16 -6.14 -9.25
C ASN A 274 -9.61 -5.68 -10.61
N THR A 275 -10.19 -6.10 -11.73
CA THR A 275 -9.71 -5.76 -13.08
C THR A 275 -9.95 -4.29 -13.44
N ASP A 276 -11.04 -3.70 -12.95
CA ASP A 276 -11.46 -2.34 -13.33
C ASP A 276 -10.61 -1.24 -12.66
N TYR A 277 -9.94 -1.57 -11.54
CA TYR A 277 -9.09 -0.64 -10.81
C TYR A 277 -7.71 -0.47 -11.46
N TYR A 278 -7.13 -1.55 -12.00
CA TYR A 278 -5.88 -1.48 -12.76
C TYR A 278 -6.06 -0.79 -14.12
N ALA A 279 -7.25 -0.86 -14.71
CA ALA A 279 -7.58 -0.10 -15.91
C ALA A 279 -7.56 1.42 -15.64
N LYS A 280 -8.07 1.89 -14.49
CA LYS A 280 -8.06 3.32 -14.12
C LYS A 280 -6.67 3.89 -13.83
N LEU A 281 -5.74 3.09 -13.31
CA LEU A 281 -4.34 3.50 -13.15
C LEU A 281 -3.63 3.73 -14.51
N GLY A 282 -4.15 3.14 -15.59
CA GLY A 282 -3.66 3.33 -16.96
C GLY A 282 -4.08 4.64 -17.63
N PHE A 283 -5.03 5.40 -17.08
CA PHE A 283 -5.57 6.64 -17.69
C PHE A 283 -5.23 7.92 -16.93
N THR A 284 -4.38 7.86 -15.90
CA THR A 284 -3.81 9.05 -15.27
C THR A 284 -2.49 9.41 -15.94
N THR A 285 -2.16 10.69 -15.98
CA THR A 285 -0.89 11.24 -16.53
C THR A 285 0.38 10.55 -16.00
N PHE A 286 0.30 9.87 -14.84
CA PHE A 286 1.36 9.02 -14.30
C PHE A 286 1.58 7.70 -15.05
N GLY A 287 0.55 7.10 -15.64
CA GLY A 287 0.62 5.83 -16.38
C GLY A 287 1.41 5.95 -17.70
N ASP A 288 1.21 7.04 -18.43
CA ASP A 288 1.88 7.32 -19.71
C ASP A 288 3.38 7.62 -19.53
N LEU A 289 3.75 8.18 -18.37
CA LEU A 289 5.13 8.56 -18.06
C LEU A 289 6.02 7.34 -17.78
N ILE A 290 5.45 6.26 -17.23
CA ILE A 290 6.14 4.98 -17.03
C ILE A 290 6.30 4.24 -18.36
N ARG A 291 5.26 4.20 -19.20
CA ARG A 291 5.30 3.48 -20.49
C ARG A 291 6.29 4.11 -21.48
N SER A 292 6.38 5.45 -21.54
CA SER A 292 7.28 6.15 -22.47
C SER A 292 8.77 6.02 -22.12
N LYS A 293 9.13 5.74 -20.85
CA LYS A 293 10.52 5.58 -20.41
C LYS A 293 11.04 4.14 -20.51
N VAL A 294 10.18 3.13 -20.38
CA VAL A 294 10.59 1.71 -20.51
C VAL A 294 10.92 1.34 -21.95
N LEU A 295 10.21 1.89 -22.94
CA LEU A 295 10.50 1.64 -24.36
C LEU A 295 11.84 2.25 -24.85
N LYS A 296 12.45 3.17 -24.08
CA LYS A 296 13.71 3.84 -24.46
C LYS A 296 14.98 3.19 -23.90
N LYS A 297 14.89 2.18 -23.04
CA LYS A 297 16.06 1.43 -22.56
C LYS A 297 15.83 -0.06 -22.77
N GLY A 298 16.35 -0.60 -23.87
CA GLY A 298 16.57 -2.03 -24.01
C GLY A 298 17.54 -2.49 -22.93
N ILE A 299 17.03 -3.15 -21.89
CA ILE A 299 17.86 -3.77 -20.86
C ILE A 299 18.08 -5.22 -21.29
N ASN A 300 19.31 -5.54 -21.70
CA ASN A 300 19.73 -6.92 -21.91
C ASN A 300 20.16 -7.50 -20.56
N VAL A 301 19.34 -8.36 -19.96
CA VAL A 301 19.62 -9.01 -18.67
C VAL A 301 20.01 -10.46 -18.95
N ASN A 302 21.26 -10.82 -18.65
CA ASN A 302 21.68 -12.21 -18.65
C ASN A 302 21.35 -12.81 -17.29
N LEU A 303 20.33 -13.69 -17.25
CA LEU A 303 19.83 -14.32 -16.02
C LEU A 303 20.45 -15.70 -15.85
N ASP A 304 20.80 -16.05 -14.61
CA ASP A 304 21.32 -17.37 -14.27
C ASP A 304 20.26 -18.49 -14.40
N GLU A 305 20.75 -19.72 -14.50
CA GLU A 305 20.00 -20.95 -14.76
C GLU A 305 18.91 -21.23 -13.71
N TYR A 306 19.07 -20.75 -12.47
CA TYR A 306 18.05 -20.89 -11.43
C TYR A 306 16.85 -19.97 -11.69
N SER A 307 17.11 -18.75 -12.17
CA SER A 307 16.08 -17.79 -12.56
C SER A 307 15.32 -18.23 -13.82
N GLN A 308 15.98 -18.98 -14.71
CA GLN A 308 15.34 -19.59 -15.89
C GLN A 308 14.41 -20.75 -15.51
N ASN A 309 14.83 -21.61 -14.57
CA ASN A 309 14.03 -22.74 -14.08
C ASN A 309 12.77 -22.31 -13.32
N LEU A 310 12.79 -21.15 -12.66
CA LEU A 310 11.60 -20.60 -11.99
C LEU A 310 10.58 -20.05 -13.01
N MET A 311 11.04 -19.42 -14.09
CA MET A 311 10.16 -18.94 -15.16
C MET A 311 9.55 -20.08 -16.00
N THR A 312 10.28 -21.17 -16.22
CA THR A 312 9.73 -22.32 -16.95
C THR A 312 8.59 -23.00 -16.19
N HIS A 313 8.61 -22.93 -14.86
CA HIS A 313 7.54 -23.49 -14.03
C HIS A 313 6.30 -22.59 -13.94
N GLU A 314 6.44 -21.28 -14.21
CA GLU A 314 5.33 -20.31 -14.23
C GLU A 314 4.67 -20.18 -15.61
N LEU A 315 5.33 -20.60 -16.69
CA LEU A 315 4.78 -20.53 -18.06
C LEU A 315 4.00 -21.78 -18.51
N ASN A 316 4.09 -22.89 -17.77
CA ASN A 316 3.41 -24.15 -18.14
C ASN A 316 1.94 -24.24 -17.68
N HIS A 317 1.32 -23.14 -17.25
CA HIS A 317 -0.11 -23.05 -16.98
C HIS A 317 -0.71 -21.82 -17.66
N GLY A 318 -0.92 -21.91 -18.98
CA GLY A 318 -1.62 -20.88 -19.73
C GLY A 318 -1.47 -20.94 -21.25
N ASP A 319 -1.54 -22.12 -21.87
CA ASP A 319 -1.78 -22.21 -23.31
C ASP A 319 -3.25 -22.56 -23.55
N GLU A 320 -4.05 -21.55 -23.89
CA GLU A 320 -5.27 -21.72 -24.70
C GLU A 320 -5.59 -20.42 -25.44
N ASN A 321 -5.25 -20.41 -26.73
CA ASN A 321 -5.75 -19.63 -27.88
C ASN A 321 -6.56 -18.35 -27.63
N ILE A 322 -5.99 -17.20 -28.04
CA ILE A 322 -6.76 -16.11 -28.67
C ILE A 322 -6.02 -15.68 -29.95
N TYR A 323 -6.38 -16.31 -31.07
CA TYR A 323 -6.21 -15.72 -32.39
C TYR A 323 -7.27 -14.62 -32.54
N SER A 324 -6.86 -13.36 -32.71
CA SER A 324 -7.74 -12.28 -33.15
C SER A 324 -7.36 -11.86 -34.57
N ASP A 325 -8.35 -11.94 -35.47
CA ASP A 325 -8.29 -11.50 -36.86
C ASP A 325 -7.79 -10.07 -37.00
N GLY A 326 -6.84 -9.88 -37.92
CA GLY A 326 -6.28 -8.59 -38.28
C GLY A 326 -7.20 -7.80 -39.20
N TYR A 327 -7.68 -6.64 -38.73
CA TYR A 327 -8.21 -5.60 -39.61
C TYR A 327 -7.05 -4.71 -40.10
N ASN A 328 -6.72 -4.85 -41.39
CA ASN A 328 -5.84 -3.95 -42.14
C ASN A 328 -6.56 -2.62 -42.41
N VAL A 329 -5.97 -1.50 -41.99
CA VAL A 329 -6.32 -0.16 -42.51
C VAL A 329 -5.08 0.39 -43.23
N THR A 330 -5.12 0.34 -44.56
CA THR A 330 -4.19 1.01 -45.47
C THR A 330 -4.56 2.49 -45.59
N TYR A 331 -3.60 3.36 -45.30
CA TYR A 331 -3.68 4.80 -45.51
C TYR A 331 -3.33 5.11 -46.99
N GLN A 332 -4.22 5.81 -47.71
CA GLN A 332 -3.88 6.43 -49.00
C GLN A 332 -3.79 7.95 -48.82
N PRO A 333 -2.69 8.59 -49.25
CA PRO A 333 -2.56 10.04 -49.19
C PRO A 333 -3.23 10.72 -50.39
N SER A 334 -3.81 11.89 -50.15
CA SER A 334 -4.09 12.93 -51.14
C SER A 334 -3.71 14.27 -50.55
#